data_AF-A0A2V8HAS4-F1
#
_entry.id   AF-A0A2V8HAS4-F1
#
_cell.length_a   1.000
_cell.length_b   1.000
_cell.length_c   1.000
_cell.angle_alpha   90.00
_cell.angle_beta   90.00
_cell.angle_gamma   90.00
#
_symmetry.space_group_name_H-M   'P 1'
#
loop_
_entity.id
_entity.type
_entity.pdbx_description
1 polymer ?
#
loop_
_entity_poly.entity_id
_entity_poly.type
_entity_poly.pdbx_seq_one_letter_code
_entity_poly.pdbx_strand_id
1 'polypeptide(L)'
;MNHFTETVRRSADIVRVLSDYMSLKGAGSAFKGLCPFHSEKTPSFSVHREKQIFHCFGCGAGGDVFAFVMLAEKVSFPEAVRIVAEKCGVPIPAVPGLEDKKFEERQQLFEIYERAASYFQQKLSADEAAPARQVLEKRQIQPQYVERFRLGYAPAAGLLNYLRLKDPLDSGLFVKNDTGEVYDRFRRRLM
;
A
#
# COMPACT_ATOMS: atom_id res chain seq x y z
N MET A 1 4.00 -5.25 19.28
CA MET A 1 3.12 -5.77 18.21
C MET A 1 2.53 -7.14 18.56
N ASN A 2 3.30 -8.12 19.02
CA ASN A 2 2.81 -9.49 19.27
C ASN A 2 1.64 -9.62 20.28
N HIS A 3 1.60 -8.80 21.34
CA HIS A 3 0.56 -8.93 22.36
C HIS A 3 -0.84 -8.51 21.86
N PHE A 4 -0.94 -7.38 21.15
CA PHE A 4 -2.22 -6.88 20.64
C PHE A 4 -2.84 -7.81 19.59
N THR A 5 -2.04 -8.27 18.62
CA THR A 5 -2.51 -9.22 17.60
C THR A 5 -3.02 -10.51 18.24
N GLU A 6 -2.38 -10.98 19.31
CA GLU A 6 -2.84 -12.15 20.03
C GLU A 6 -4.13 -11.88 20.82
N THR A 7 -4.29 -10.71 21.43
CA THR A 7 -5.56 -10.27 22.03
C THR A 7 -6.68 -10.29 21.01
N VAL A 8 -6.48 -9.67 19.84
CA VAL A 8 -7.48 -9.65 18.76
C VAL A 8 -7.80 -11.06 18.29
N ARG A 9 -6.78 -11.93 18.11
CA ARG A 9 -6.98 -13.32 17.70
C ARG A 9 -7.85 -14.10 18.71
N ARG A 10 -7.62 -13.89 20.01
CA ARG A 10 -8.38 -14.57 21.09
C ARG A 10 -9.80 -14.05 21.23
N SER A 11 -10.03 -12.78 20.92
CA SER A 11 -11.37 -12.17 20.94
C SER A 11 -12.20 -12.49 19.69
N ALA A 12 -11.56 -12.89 18.60
CA ALA A 12 -12.24 -13.21 17.35
C ALA A 12 -12.94 -14.57 17.41
N ASP A 13 -14.23 -14.59 17.08
CA ASP A 13 -14.92 -15.79 16.66
C ASP A 13 -14.99 -15.79 15.13
N ILE A 14 -14.18 -16.64 14.49
CA ILE A 14 -14.10 -16.73 13.04
C ILE A 14 -15.47 -16.95 12.38
N VAL A 15 -16.39 -17.69 13.01
CA VAL A 15 -17.73 -17.91 12.44
C VAL A 15 -18.50 -16.60 12.40
N ARG A 16 -18.44 -15.82 13.48
CA ARG A 16 -19.11 -14.51 13.56
C ARG A 16 -18.53 -13.53 12.56
N VAL A 17 -17.20 -13.42 12.49
CA VAL A 17 -16.54 -12.48 11.57
C VAL A 17 -16.84 -12.81 10.11
N LEU A 18 -16.76 -14.10 9.73
CA LEU A 18 -17.03 -14.52 8.36
C LEU A 18 -18.52 -14.40 8.00
N SER A 19 -19.43 -14.47 8.98
CA SER A 19 -20.87 -14.31 8.74
C SER A 19 -21.26 -12.93 8.21
N ASP A 20 -20.40 -11.92 8.38
CA ASP A 20 -20.58 -10.59 7.77
C ASP A 20 -20.33 -10.61 6.25
N TYR A 21 -19.58 -11.59 5.76
CA TYR A 21 -19.15 -11.69 4.36
C TYR A 21 -19.94 -12.74 3.58
N MET A 22 -20.43 -13.77 4.27
CA MET A 22 -21.05 -14.92 3.62
C MET A 22 -22.05 -15.64 4.52
N SER A 23 -23.04 -16.26 3.90
CA SER A 23 -24.00 -17.11 4.59
C SER A 23 -23.35 -18.45 4.97
N LEU A 24 -23.27 -18.70 6.28
CA LEU A 24 -22.79 -19.96 6.84
C LEU A 24 -23.94 -20.76 7.45
N LYS A 25 -23.98 -22.07 7.18
CA LYS A 25 -24.94 -23.01 7.77
C LYS A 25 -24.22 -24.06 8.61
N GLY A 26 -24.78 -24.40 9.77
CA GLY A 26 -24.23 -25.45 10.62
C GLY A 26 -24.25 -26.82 9.93
N ALA A 27 -23.16 -27.57 10.07
CA ALA A 27 -22.95 -28.90 9.51
C ALA A 27 -22.12 -29.75 10.48
N GLY A 28 -22.76 -30.27 11.52
CA GLY A 28 -22.08 -31.01 12.60
C GLY A 28 -21.16 -30.09 13.41
N SER A 29 -19.88 -30.43 13.51
CA SER A 29 -18.86 -29.64 14.23
C SER A 29 -18.29 -28.46 13.42
N ALA A 30 -18.77 -28.24 12.20
CA ALA A 30 -18.29 -27.19 11.30
C ALA A 30 -19.46 -26.37 10.74
N PHE A 31 -19.13 -25.27 10.08
CA PHE A 31 -20.06 -24.44 9.32
C PHE A 31 -19.67 -24.48 7.85
N LYS A 32 -20.66 -24.52 6.94
CA LYS A 32 -20.42 -24.57 5.50
C LYS A 32 -21.11 -23.44 4.75
N GLY A 33 -20.51 -23.02 3.64
CA GLY A 33 -21.03 -21.99 2.73
C GLY A 33 -20.46 -22.10 1.32
N LEU A 34 -20.93 -21.22 0.42
CA LEU A 34 -20.32 -21.05 -0.90
C LEU A 34 -19.08 -20.18 -0.77
N CYS A 35 -17.95 -20.58 -1.34
CA CYS A 35 -16.72 -19.80 -1.25
C CYS A 35 -16.87 -18.39 -1.85
N PRO A 36 -16.45 -17.32 -1.17
CA PRO A 36 -16.47 -15.97 -1.72
C PRO A 36 -15.30 -15.69 -2.69
N PHE A 37 -14.32 -16.60 -2.75
CA PHE A 37 -13.08 -16.42 -3.51
C PHE A 37 -13.07 -17.10 -4.88
N HIS A 38 -14.06 -17.96 -5.17
CA HIS A 38 -14.24 -18.56 -6.48
C HIS A 38 -15.71 -18.86 -6.74
N SER A 39 -16.09 -18.97 -8.01
CA SER A 39 -17.48 -19.24 -8.40
C SER A 39 -17.79 -20.73 -8.34
N GLU A 40 -18.80 -21.12 -7.56
CA GLU A 40 -19.27 -22.49 -7.43
C GLU A 40 -20.78 -22.57 -7.13
N LYS A 41 -21.40 -23.73 -7.41
CA LYS A 41 -22.82 -23.98 -7.11
C LYS A 41 -23.03 -24.83 -5.85
N THR A 42 -22.03 -25.61 -5.48
CA THR A 42 -22.06 -26.53 -4.32
C THR A 42 -21.17 -25.97 -3.21
N PRO A 43 -21.62 -25.91 -1.95
CA PRO A 43 -20.81 -25.41 -0.83
C PRO A 43 -19.51 -26.21 -0.65
N SER A 44 -18.36 -25.60 -0.91
CA SER A 44 -17.05 -26.20 -0.63
C SER A 44 -16.27 -25.49 0.48
N PHE A 45 -16.79 -24.37 0.99
CA PHE A 45 -16.18 -23.60 2.05
C PHE A 45 -16.59 -24.14 3.43
N SER A 46 -15.61 -24.44 4.29
CA SER A 46 -15.81 -24.99 5.63
C SER A 46 -15.11 -24.13 6.68
N VAL A 47 -15.78 -23.85 7.79
CA VAL A 47 -15.26 -23.10 8.94
C VAL A 47 -15.35 -23.95 10.19
N HIS A 48 -14.22 -24.10 10.90
CA HIS A 48 -14.14 -24.84 12.15
C HIS A 48 -14.00 -23.87 13.32
N ARG A 49 -15.07 -23.69 14.09
CA ARG A 49 -15.11 -22.75 15.21
C ARG A 49 -14.09 -23.09 16.30
N GLU A 50 -13.98 -24.35 16.71
CA GLU A 50 -13.02 -24.74 17.77
C GLU A 50 -11.56 -24.53 17.36
N LYS A 51 -11.25 -24.78 16.09
CA LYS A 51 -9.90 -24.61 15.54
C LYS A 51 -9.61 -23.18 15.10
N GLN A 52 -10.62 -22.31 15.04
CA GLN A 52 -10.53 -20.93 14.53
C GLN A 52 -9.89 -20.82 13.13
N ILE A 53 -10.25 -21.75 12.23
CA ILE A 53 -9.74 -21.80 10.86
C ILE A 53 -10.87 -22.00 9.84
N PHE A 54 -10.61 -21.60 8.60
CA PHE A 54 -11.41 -21.94 7.43
C PHE A 54 -10.59 -22.69 6.39
N HIS A 55 -11.28 -23.45 5.54
CA HIS A 55 -10.70 -24.07 4.36
C HIS A 55 -11.77 -24.22 3.27
N CYS A 56 -11.40 -23.89 2.05
CA CYS A 56 -12.20 -24.11 0.85
C CYS A 56 -11.69 -25.34 0.09
N PHE A 57 -12.51 -26.39 0.01
CA PHE A 57 -12.15 -27.60 -0.71
C PHE A 57 -12.21 -27.47 -2.24
N GLY A 58 -12.80 -26.39 -2.76
CA GLY A 58 -12.85 -26.12 -4.20
C GLY A 58 -11.60 -25.42 -4.75
N CYS A 59 -11.09 -24.42 -4.04
CA CYS A 59 -9.96 -23.58 -4.51
C CYS A 59 -8.70 -23.65 -3.63
N GLY A 60 -8.76 -24.31 -2.47
CA GLY A 60 -7.64 -24.45 -1.55
C GLY A 60 -7.38 -23.23 -0.65
N ALA A 61 -8.16 -22.16 -0.76
CA ALA A 61 -8.06 -21.02 0.15
C ALA A 61 -8.30 -21.48 1.60
N GLY A 62 -7.43 -21.09 2.53
CA GLY A 62 -7.56 -21.48 3.94
C GLY A 62 -6.67 -20.63 4.84
N GLY A 63 -6.96 -20.65 6.14
CA GLY A 63 -6.21 -19.90 7.13
C GLY A 63 -7.05 -19.53 8.35
N ASP A 64 -6.57 -18.56 9.12
CA ASP A 64 -7.29 -17.98 10.25
C ASP A 64 -8.18 -16.80 9.82
N VAL A 65 -8.81 -16.14 10.80
CA VAL A 65 -9.68 -14.97 10.57
C VAL A 65 -8.96 -13.82 9.86
N PHE A 66 -7.67 -13.60 10.12
CA PHE A 66 -6.91 -12.54 9.47
C PHE A 66 -6.63 -12.90 8.01
N ALA A 67 -6.23 -14.14 7.74
CA ALA A 67 -6.03 -14.61 6.37
C ALA A 67 -7.32 -14.47 5.54
N PHE A 68 -8.48 -14.77 6.12
CA PHE A 68 -9.76 -14.55 5.44
C PHE A 68 -9.98 -13.08 5.09
N VAL A 69 -9.84 -12.18 6.07
CA VAL A 69 -10.07 -10.73 5.88
C VAL A 69 -9.06 -10.14 4.88
N MET A 70 -7.80 -10.56 4.92
CA MET A 70 -6.81 -10.16 3.92
C MET A 70 -7.24 -10.55 2.50
N LEU A 71 -7.76 -11.76 2.31
CA LEU A 71 -8.22 -12.22 1.00
C LEU A 71 -9.51 -11.52 0.56
N ALA A 72 -10.45 -11.30 1.48
CA ALA A 72 -11.74 -10.68 1.20
C ALA A 72 -11.60 -9.18 0.87
N GLU A 73 -10.82 -8.44 1.66
CA GLU A 73 -10.67 -6.99 1.56
C GLU A 73 -9.45 -6.55 0.74
N LYS A 74 -8.58 -7.50 0.35
CA LYS A 74 -7.31 -7.25 -0.37
C LYS A 74 -6.38 -6.29 0.38
N VAL A 75 -6.33 -6.43 1.71
CA VAL A 75 -5.53 -5.59 2.61
C VAL A 75 -4.31 -6.33 3.15
N SER A 76 -3.35 -5.56 3.67
CA SER A 76 -2.20 -6.10 4.38
C SER A 76 -2.57 -6.70 5.74
N PHE A 77 -1.68 -7.50 6.33
CA PHE A 77 -1.91 -8.10 7.64
C PHE A 77 -2.21 -7.07 8.76
N PRO A 78 -1.47 -5.95 8.91
CA PRO A 78 -1.80 -4.95 9.92
C PRO A 78 -3.20 -4.34 9.74
N GLU A 79 -3.61 -4.08 8.51
CA GLU A 79 -4.96 -3.58 8.19
C GLU A 79 -6.03 -4.62 8.53
N ALA A 80 -5.81 -5.90 8.18
CA ALA A 80 -6.71 -6.97 8.56
C ALA A 80 -6.84 -7.13 10.08
N VAL A 81 -5.75 -6.97 10.85
CA VAL A 81 -5.80 -6.99 12.32
C VAL A 81 -6.68 -5.86 12.86
N ARG A 82 -6.62 -4.66 12.28
CA ARG A 82 -7.48 -3.53 12.68
C ARG A 82 -8.96 -3.81 12.37
N ILE A 83 -9.26 -4.28 11.15
CA ILE A 83 -10.63 -4.62 10.73
C ILE A 83 -11.24 -5.68 11.66
N VAL A 84 -10.48 -6.73 11.99
CA VAL A 84 -10.95 -7.78 12.91
C VAL A 84 -11.11 -7.24 14.33
N ALA A 85 -10.21 -6.37 14.80
CA ALA A 85 -10.33 -5.75 16.11
C ALA A 85 -11.62 -4.93 16.24
N GLU A 86 -11.94 -4.10 15.24
CA GLU A 86 -13.19 -3.33 15.17
C GLU A 86 -14.42 -4.23 15.21
N LYS A 87 -14.46 -5.27 14.37
CA LYS A 87 -15.58 -6.25 14.35
C LYS A 87 -15.77 -6.98 15.68
N CYS A 88 -14.68 -7.19 16.41
CA CYS A 88 -14.70 -7.85 17.72
C CYS A 88 -14.90 -6.88 18.89
N GLY A 89 -14.98 -5.56 18.64
CA GLY A 89 -15.05 -4.54 19.69
C GLY A 89 -13.80 -4.50 20.58
N VAL A 90 -12.66 -4.98 20.09
CA VAL A 90 -11.38 -4.89 20.80
C VAL A 90 -10.87 -3.48 20.60
N PRO A 91 -10.66 -2.70 21.68
CA PRO A 91 -10.08 -1.37 21.55
C PRO A 91 -8.73 -1.50 20.87
N ILE A 92 -8.62 -0.94 19.67
CA ILE A 92 -7.32 -0.79 19.03
C ILE A 92 -6.54 0.16 19.93
N PRO A 93 -5.35 -0.23 20.44
CA PRO A 93 -4.48 0.71 21.13
C PRO A 93 -4.25 1.85 20.15
N ALA A 94 -4.94 2.96 20.38
CA ALA A 94 -4.52 4.21 19.81
C ALA A 94 -3.09 4.35 20.30
N VAL A 95 -2.13 4.35 19.38
CA VAL A 95 -0.88 5.05 19.65
C VAL A 95 -1.21 6.48 19.22
N PRO A 96 -1.82 7.30 20.11
CA PRO A 96 -2.41 8.55 19.70
C PRO A 96 -1.29 9.41 19.11
N GLY A 97 -1.43 9.82 17.85
CA GLY A 97 -0.43 10.63 17.16
C GLY A 97 0.76 9.91 16.53
N LEU A 98 0.84 8.57 16.49
CA LEU A 98 1.89 7.86 15.74
C LEU A 98 1.39 7.29 14.41
N GLU A 99 0.15 6.81 14.33
CA GLU A 99 -0.44 6.36 13.07
C GLU A 99 -0.93 7.53 12.21
N ASP A 100 -1.61 8.50 12.83
CA ASP A 100 -2.04 9.74 12.16
C ASP A 100 -0.84 10.55 11.66
N LYS A 101 0.19 10.69 12.51
CA LYS A 101 1.42 11.39 12.12
C LYS A 101 2.16 10.68 10.99
N LYS A 102 2.28 9.35 11.01
CA LYS A 102 2.90 8.60 9.90
C LYS A 102 2.07 8.67 8.63
N PHE A 103 0.75 8.69 8.75
CA PHE A 103 -0.16 8.88 7.61
C PHE A 103 -0.01 10.29 7.04
N GLU A 104 -0.02 11.33 7.88
CA GLU A 104 0.21 12.72 7.51
C GLU A 104 1.59 12.94 6.88
N GLU A 105 2.66 12.41 7.48
CA GLU A 105 4.02 12.42 6.92
C GLU A 105 4.05 11.75 5.54
N ARG A 106 3.37 10.61 5.39
CA ARG A 106 3.27 9.91 4.10
C ARG A 106 2.48 10.72 3.07
N GLN A 107 1.39 11.38 3.46
CA GLN A 107 0.61 12.25 2.57
C GLN A 107 1.44 13.47 2.13
N GLN A 108 2.15 14.11 3.05
CA GLN A 108 3.06 15.21 2.73
C GLN A 108 4.14 14.77 1.74
N LEU A 109 4.72 13.58 1.92
CA LEU A 109 5.68 13.04 0.96
C LEU A 109 5.06 12.77 -0.42
N PHE A 110 3.82 12.28 -0.49
CA PHE A 110 3.13 12.12 -1.77
C PHE A 110 2.93 13.46 -2.50
N GLU A 111 2.51 14.50 -1.80
CA GLU A 111 2.36 15.84 -2.37
C GLU A 111 3.68 16.40 -2.88
N ILE A 112 4.77 16.19 -2.12
CA ILE A 112 6.12 16.59 -2.52
C ILE A 112 6.55 15.86 -3.80
N TYR A 113 6.34 14.54 -3.86
CA TYR A 113 6.71 13.74 -5.03
C TYR A 113 5.86 14.07 -6.26
N GLU A 114 4.58 14.36 -6.08
CA GLU A 114 3.70 14.77 -7.17
C GLU A 114 4.16 16.10 -7.80
N ARG A 115 4.54 17.06 -6.95
CA ARG A 115 5.12 18.33 -7.40
C ARG A 115 6.48 18.13 -8.09
N ALA A 116 7.33 17.25 -7.55
CA ALA A 116 8.62 16.94 -8.15
C ALA A 116 8.49 16.24 -9.51
N ALA A 117 7.60 15.26 -9.62
CA ALA A 117 7.30 14.57 -10.87
C ALA A 117 6.82 15.56 -11.94
N SER A 118 5.89 16.46 -11.57
CA SER A 118 5.40 17.51 -12.46
C SER A 118 6.51 18.46 -12.91
N TYR A 119 7.39 18.85 -12.00
CA TYR A 119 8.57 19.65 -12.31
C TYR A 119 9.47 18.95 -13.33
N PHE A 120 9.82 17.68 -13.09
CA PHE A 120 10.70 16.95 -14.01
C PHE A 120 10.08 16.74 -15.38
N GLN A 121 8.78 16.44 -15.47
CA GLN A 121 8.07 16.36 -16.76
C GLN A 121 8.19 17.67 -17.54
N GLN A 122 7.93 18.81 -16.90
CA GLN A 122 8.06 20.12 -17.56
C GLN A 122 9.51 20.38 -18.01
N LYS A 123 10.49 19.94 -17.23
CA LYS A 123 11.91 20.12 -17.55
C LYS A 123 12.40 19.22 -18.68
N LEU A 124 11.66 18.18 -19.09
CA LEU A 124 12.02 17.37 -20.24
C LEU A 124 12.03 18.16 -21.55
N SER A 125 11.31 19.28 -21.63
CA SER A 125 11.29 20.17 -22.79
C SER A 125 12.40 21.23 -22.79
N ALA A 126 13.16 21.38 -21.69
CA ALA A 126 14.22 22.37 -21.59
C ALA A 126 15.44 22.03 -22.49
N ASP A 127 16.25 23.03 -22.84
CA ASP A 127 17.43 22.80 -23.69
C ASP A 127 18.44 21.82 -23.05
N GLU A 128 18.65 21.91 -21.73
CA GLU A 128 19.54 20.99 -20.99
C GLU A 128 19.07 19.52 -21.09
N ALA A 129 17.78 19.27 -21.35
CA ALA A 129 17.22 17.93 -21.48
C ALA A 129 17.41 17.30 -22.87
N ALA A 130 18.09 17.97 -23.81
CA ALA A 130 18.34 17.44 -25.15
C ALA A 130 18.98 16.03 -25.15
N PRO A 131 19.99 15.71 -24.31
CA PRO A 131 20.54 14.35 -24.23
C PRO A 131 19.51 13.32 -23.76
N ALA A 132 18.60 13.68 -22.85
CA ALA A 132 17.54 12.79 -22.37
C ALA A 132 16.52 12.50 -23.47
N ARG A 133 16.11 13.51 -24.24
CA ARG A 133 15.22 13.34 -25.41
C ARG A 133 15.86 12.45 -26.49
N GLN A 134 17.16 12.62 -26.75
CA GLN A 134 17.90 11.73 -27.67
C GLN A 134 17.92 10.28 -27.19
N VAL A 135 18.04 10.02 -25.88
CA VAL A 135 17.96 8.66 -25.33
C VAL A 135 16.57 8.06 -25.54
N LEU A 136 15.51 8.83 -25.30
CA LEU A 136 14.13 8.39 -25.54
C LEU A 136 13.89 8.06 -27.01
N GLU A 137 14.35 8.93 -27.91
CA GLU A 137 14.24 8.75 -29.36
C GLU A 137 15.03 7.51 -29.84
N LYS A 138 16.29 7.37 -29.42
CA LYS A 138 17.12 6.20 -29.75
C LYS A 138 16.51 4.89 -29.25
N ARG A 139 15.79 4.93 -28.13
CA ARG A 139 15.05 3.78 -27.56
C ARG A 139 13.65 3.63 -28.13
N GLN A 140 13.25 4.46 -29.10
CA GLN A 140 11.95 4.43 -29.77
C GLN A 140 10.77 4.56 -28.78
N ILE A 141 10.97 5.31 -27.70
CA ILE A 141 9.91 5.59 -26.73
C ILE A 141 8.97 6.62 -27.33
N GLN A 142 7.76 6.19 -27.65
CA GLN A 142 6.75 7.08 -28.25
C GLN A 142 6.27 8.14 -27.25
N PRO A 143 5.88 9.35 -27.73
CA PRO A 143 5.40 10.44 -26.87
C PRO A 143 4.27 10.04 -25.92
N GLN A 144 3.34 9.19 -26.37
CA GLN A 144 2.25 8.68 -25.53
C GLN A 144 2.75 7.93 -24.27
N TYR A 145 3.90 7.27 -24.34
CA TYR A 145 4.50 6.57 -23.20
C TYR A 145 5.29 7.54 -22.31
N VAL A 146 5.90 8.58 -22.89
CA VAL A 146 6.51 9.67 -22.13
C VAL A 146 5.45 10.34 -21.23
N GLU A 147 4.27 10.62 -21.79
CA GLU A 147 3.16 11.21 -21.05
C GLU A 147 2.54 10.22 -20.05
N ARG A 148 2.19 9.00 -20.48
CA ARG A 148 1.54 8.00 -19.62
C ARG A 148 2.38 7.61 -18.41
N PHE A 149 3.69 7.45 -18.60
CA PHE A 149 4.62 7.12 -17.52
C PHE A 149 5.24 8.35 -16.87
N ARG A 150 4.83 9.55 -17.29
CA ARG A 150 5.24 10.82 -16.69
C ARG A 150 6.76 10.99 -16.67
N LEU A 151 7.43 10.55 -17.74
CA LEU A 151 8.87 10.65 -17.87
C LEU A 151 9.29 12.12 -17.88
N GLY A 152 10.40 12.41 -17.21
CA GLY A 152 10.88 13.76 -16.98
C GLY A 152 12.38 13.91 -17.13
N TYR A 153 12.88 15.08 -16.81
CA TYR A 153 14.31 15.34 -16.72
C TYR A 153 14.63 16.10 -15.43
N ALA A 154 15.62 15.61 -14.70
CA ALA A 154 16.22 16.32 -13.57
C ALA A 154 17.33 17.25 -14.11
N PRO A 155 17.17 18.59 -14.02
CA PRO A 155 18.21 19.55 -14.41
C PRO A 155 19.46 19.47 -13.53
N ALA A 156 20.49 20.26 -13.83
CA ALA A 156 21.67 20.35 -12.94
C ALA A 156 21.32 20.81 -11.51
N ALA A 157 20.32 21.69 -11.38
CA ALA A 157 19.80 22.20 -10.11
C ALA A 157 18.39 22.80 -10.29
N GLY A 158 17.74 23.14 -9.18
CA GLY A 158 16.56 24.00 -9.16
C GLY A 158 15.32 23.38 -8.51
N LEU A 159 15.32 22.07 -8.26
CA LEU A 159 14.20 21.41 -7.57
C LEU A 159 14.04 21.95 -6.15
N LEU A 160 15.15 22.19 -5.43
CA LEU A 160 15.12 22.73 -4.08
C LEU A 160 14.37 24.07 -4.02
N ASN A 161 14.70 24.98 -4.93
CA ASN A 161 14.09 26.30 -5.04
C ASN A 161 12.63 26.24 -5.52
N TYR A 162 12.28 25.24 -6.33
CA TYR A 162 10.92 25.01 -6.81
C TYR A 162 10.00 24.48 -5.70
N LEU A 163 10.48 23.50 -4.91
CA LEU A 163 9.67 22.86 -3.88
C LEU A 163 9.51 23.71 -2.62
N ARG A 164 10.52 24.51 -2.27
CA ARG A 164 10.54 25.42 -1.09
C ARG A 164 10.18 24.70 0.20
N LEU A 165 10.77 23.52 0.42
CA LEU A 165 10.52 22.71 1.61
C LEU A 165 11.21 23.31 2.83
N LYS A 166 10.55 23.21 3.99
CA LYS A 166 11.14 23.59 5.28
C LYS A 166 12.22 22.59 5.71
N ASP A 167 11.95 21.30 5.52
CA ASP A 167 12.92 20.22 5.73
C ASP A 167 13.02 19.35 4.47
N PRO A 168 14.02 19.59 3.60
CA PRO A 168 14.13 18.89 2.34
C PRO A 168 14.74 17.47 2.47
N LEU A 169 15.53 17.19 3.51
CA LEU A 169 16.37 15.98 3.53
C LEU A 169 15.56 14.69 3.70
N ASP A 170 14.47 14.75 4.46
CA ASP A 170 13.60 13.60 4.72
C ASP A 170 12.81 13.15 3.48
N SER A 171 12.70 14.00 2.46
CA SER A 171 12.03 13.65 1.20
C SER A 171 12.81 12.66 0.34
N GLY A 172 14.10 12.46 0.60
CA GLY A 172 14.96 11.67 -0.28
C GLY A 172 15.18 12.25 -1.68
N LEU A 173 14.72 13.47 -1.98
CA LEU A 173 15.03 14.18 -3.23
C LEU A 173 16.31 15.03 -3.13
N PHE A 174 16.83 15.20 -1.91
CA PHE A 174 17.97 16.05 -1.61
C PHE A 174 19.02 15.31 -0.78
N VAL A 175 20.25 15.78 -0.87
CA VAL A 175 21.40 15.29 -0.10
C VAL A 175 22.19 16.47 0.43
N LYS A 176 22.91 16.25 1.53
CA LYS A 176 23.79 17.22 2.16
C LYS A 176 25.24 16.79 1.96
N ASN A 177 26.13 17.69 1.53
CA ASN A 177 27.57 17.41 1.44
C ASN A 177 28.28 17.64 2.80
N ASP A 178 29.59 17.37 2.83
CA ASP A 178 30.43 17.52 4.02
C ASP A 178 30.53 18.97 4.51
N THR A 179 30.38 19.96 3.61
CA THR A 179 30.37 21.39 3.97
C THR A 179 28.99 21.86 4.47
N GLY A 180 27.99 20.98 4.44
CA GLY A 180 26.65 21.22 4.92
C GLY A 180 25.67 21.84 3.92
N GLU A 181 26.07 22.00 2.67
CA GLU A 181 25.22 22.47 1.57
C GLU A 181 24.24 21.37 1.15
N VAL A 182 22.97 21.74 0.99
CA VAL A 182 21.90 20.86 0.53
C VAL A 182 21.66 21.06 -0.96
N TYR A 183 21.63 19.98 -1.72
CA TYR A 183 21.46 20.03 -3.17
C TYR A 183 20.61 18.86 -3.71
N ASP A 184 20.11 19.03 -4.94
CA ASP A 184 19.29 18.05 -5.64
C ASP A 184 20.04 16.70 -5.77
N ARG A 185 19.43 15.61 -5.31
CA ARG A 185 20.01 14.25 -5.41
C ARG A 185 20.13 13.79 -6.86
N PHE A 186 19.06 13.98 -7.63
CA PHE A 186 19.00 13.65 -9.04
C PHE A 186 19.39 14.86 -9.87
N ARG A 187 20.41 14.70 -10.73
CA ARG A 187 20.95 15.78 -11.56
C ARG A 187 21.34 15.25 -12.92
N ARG A 188 20.97 15.98 -13.97
CA ARG A 188 21.23 15.66 -15.39
C ARG A 188 20.83 14.23 -15.77
N ARG A 189 19.63 13.81 -15.35
CA ARG A 189 19.12 12.46 -15.56
C ARG A 189 17.72 12.49 -16.14
N LEU A 190 17.44 11.53 -17.03
CA LEU A 190 16.07 11.14 -17.34
C LEU A 190 15.43 10.59 -16.06
N MET A 191 14.22 11.04 -15.76
CA MET A 191 13.44 10.68 -14.58
C MET A 191 12.22 9.86 -14.98
#